data_AF-A0A852RSI8-F1
#
_entry.id   AF-A0A852RSI8-F1
#
_cell.length_a   1.000
_cell.length_b   1.000
_cell.length_c   1.000
_cell.angle_alpha   90.00
_cell.angle_beta   90.00
_cell.angle_gamma   90.00
#
_symmetry.space_group_name_H-M   'P 1'
#
loop_
_entity.id
_entity.type
_entity.pdbx_description
1 polymer ?
#
loop_
_entity_poly.entity_id
_entity_poly.type
_entity_poly.pdbx_seq_one_letter_code
_entity_poly.pdbx_strand_id
1 'polypeptide(L)'
;MRILLLLVVLAVVGCVALPLSALVLDGTDTGEDLVAPVQVLVTAAVGAALGHLVLDRSRPGRRRALVGAGVGVLGAAVALVVFFLLLNGLHGA
;
A
#
# COMPACT_ATOMS: atom_id res chain seq x y z
N MET A 1 -2.01 -11.79 -15.75
CA MET A 1 -2.39 -12.37 -14.44
C MET A 1 -1.47 -11.96 -13.29
N ARG A 2 -0.14 -12.13 -13.35
CA ARG A 2 0.76 -11.80 -12.21
C ARG A 2 0.63 -10.37 -11.66
N ILE A 3 0.50 -9.37 -12.55
CA ILE A 3 0.33 -7.96 -12.14
C ILE A 3 -1.01 -7.72 -11.44
N LEU A 4 -2.09 -8.30 -11.97
CA LEU A 4 -3.41 -8.20 -11.33
C LEU A 4 -3.39 -8.80 -9.93
N LEU A 5 -2.78 -9.98 -9.78
CA LEU A 5 -2.64 -10.64 -8.47
C LEU A 5 -1.79 -9.80 -7.51
N LEU A 6 -0.67 -9.23 -7.98
CA LEU A 6 0.11 -8.29 -7.18
C LEU A 6 -0.72 -7.08 -6.73
N LEU A 7 -1.54 -6.52 -7.62
CA LEU A 7 -2.37 -5.38 -7.31
C LEU A 7 -3.42 -5.73 -6.24
N VAL A 8 -4.10 -6.87 -6.37
CA VAL A 8 -5.06 -7.34 -5.37
C VAL A 8 -4.38 -7.59 -4.02
N VAL A 9 -3.23 -8.27 -4.01
CA VAL A 9 -2.46 -8.53 -2.78
C VAL A 9 -2.03 -7.21 -2.13
N LEU A 10 -1.52 -6.26 -2.92
CA LEU A 10 -1.03 -4.98 -2.40
C LEU A 10 -2.17 -4.07 -1.93
N ALA A 11 -3.35 -4.16 -2.54
CA ALA A 11 -4.54 -3.50 -2.02
C ALA A 11 -4.94 -4.06 -0.66
N VAL A 12 -4.97 -5.39 -0.49
CA VAL A 12 -5.26 -6.03 0.81
C VAL A 12 -4.21 -5.66 1.85
N VAL A 13 -2.92 -5.70 1.49
CA VAL A 13 -1.82 -5.26 2.37
C VAL A 13 -2.01 -3.79 2.76
N GLY A 14 -2.32 -2.91 1.81
CA GLY A 14 -2.58 -1.50 2.08
C GLY A 14 -3.76 -1.28 3.03
N CYS A 15 -4.84 -2.05 2.89
CA CYS A 15 -6.01 -1.97 3.76
C CYS A 15 -5.71 -2.44 5.18
N VAL A 16 -4.80 -3.40 5.37
CA VAL A 16 -4.35 -3.87 6.68
C VAL A 16 -3.28 -2.95 7.28
N ALA A 17 -2.42 -2.36 6.45
CA ALA A 17 -1.37 -1.46 6.90
C ALA A 17 -1.93 -0.19 7.54
N LEU A 18 -3.02 0.38 7.03
CA LEU A 18 -3.68 1.58 7.58
C LEU A 18 -4.08 1.45 9.06
N PRO A 19 -4.92 0.48 9.47
CA PRO A 19 -5.30 0.31 10.87
C PRO A 19 -4.13 -0.12 11.76
N LEU A 20 -3.14 -0.85 11.22
CA LEU A 20 -1.93 -1.18 11.97
C LEU A 20 -1.05 0.06 12.22
N SER A 21 -0.90 0.93 11.23
CA SER A 21 -0.20 2.20 11.37
C SER A 21 -0.92 3.11 12.37
N ALA A 22 -2.25 3.19 12.31
CA ALA A 22 -3.05 3.89 13.31
C ALA A 22 -2.82 3.30 14.70
N LEU A 23 -2.95 1.98 14.90
CA LEU A 23 -2.76 1.34 16.20
C LEU A 23 -1.39 1.63 16.86
N VAL A 24 -0.35 1.85 16.05
CA VAL A 24 1.02 2.12 16.53
C VAL A 24 1.30 3.61 16.72
N LEU A 25 0.75 4.46 15.86
CA LEU A 25 1.11 5.89 15.77
C LEU A 25 0.05 6.82 16.38
N ASP A 26 -1.16 6.32 16.59
CA ASP A 26 -2.26 7.07 17.18
C ASP A 26 -1.96 7.42 18.65
N GLY A 27 -2.32 8.64 19.07
CA GLY A 27 -2.10 9.14 20.44
C GLY A 27 -1.16 10.35 20.59
N THR A 28 -0.58 10.86 19.51
CA THR A 28 0.09 12.19 19.49
C THR A 28 -0.22 12.90 18.19
N ASP A 29 -0.28 14.24 18.19
CA ASP A 29 -0.58 15.04 16.99
C ASP A 29 0.37 14.68 15.82
N THR A 30 1.66 14.53 16.10
CA THR A 30 2.66 14.13 15.08
C THR A 30 2.44 12.72 14.55
N GLY A 31 1.92 11.81 15.36
CA GLY A 31 1.73 10.40 15.00
C GLY A 31 0.56 10.20 14.04
N GLU A 32 -0.53 10.93 14.24
CA GLU A 32 -1.71 10.90 13.36
C GLU A 32 -1.35 11.32 11.92
N ASP A 33 -0.55 12.38 11.76
CA ASP A 33 -0.05 12.87 10.47
C ASP A 33 0.86 11.85 9.74
N LEU A 34 1.44 10.89 10.48
CA LEU A 34 2.35 9.87 9.93
C LEU A 34 1.64 8.59 9.51
N VAL A 35 0.37 8.38 9.86
CA VAL A 35 -0.36 7.14 9.54
C VAL A 35 -0.40 6.88 8.04
N ALA A 36 -0.83 7.87 7.25
CA ALA A 36 -0.91 7.73 5.80
C ALA A 36 0.48 7.61 5.13
N PRO A 37 1.48 8.45 5.44
CA PRO A 37 2.84 8.29 4.92
C PRO A 37 3.46 6.92 5.23
N VAL A 38 3.32 6.43 6.46
CA VAL A 38 3.86 5.13 6.88
C VAL A 38 3.16 4.00 6.15
N GLN A 39 1.82 4.06 6.02
CA GLN A 39 1.08 3.05 5.27
C GLN A 39 1.53 2.99 3.80
N VAL A 40 1.70 4.13 3.13
CA VAL A 40 2.16 4.19 1.74
C VAL A 40 3.57 3.60 1.63
N LEU A 41 4.47 3.98 2.54
CA LEU A 41 5.85 3.50 2.57
C LEU A 41 5.93 1.98 2.75
N VAL A 42 5.20 1.43 3.72
CA VAL A 42 5.15 -0.02 3.99
C VAL A 42 4.61 -0.76 2.77
N THR A 43 3.50 -0.31 2.20
CA THR A 43 2.87 -0.97 1.05
C THR A 43 3.76 -0.89 -0.19
N ALA A 44 4.44 0.24 -0.41
CA ALA A 44 5.42 0.39 -1.48
C ALA A 44 6.64 -0.52 -1.29
N ALA A 45 7.16 -0.66 -0.06
CA ALA A 45 8.27 -1.55 0.26
C ALA A 45 7.91 -3.03 0.03
N VAL A 46 6.73 -3.46 0.49
CA VAL A 46 6.19 -4.80 0.21
C VAL A 46 6.01 -5.00 -1.30
N GLY A 47 5.48 -4.00 -1.99
CA GLY A 47 5.37 -4.00 -3.44
C GLY A 47 6.71 -4.20 -4.14
N ALA A 48 7.75 -3.49 -3.69
CA ALA A 48 9.10 -3.62 -4.24
C ALA A 48 9.66 -5.04 -4.06
N ALA A 49 9.50 -5.61 -2.87
CA ALA A 49 9.94 -6.97 -2.55
C ALA A 49 9.20 -8.00 -3.42
N LEU A 50 7.87 -7.94 -3.47
CA LEU A 50 7.06 -8.85 -4.29
C LEU A 50 7.34 -8.68 -5.78
N GLY A 51 7.50 -7.45 -6.27
CA GLY A 51 7.87 -7.17 -7.65
C GLY A 51 9.20 -7.81 -8.02
N HIS A 52 10.20 -7.72 -7.14
CA HIS A 52 11.50 -8.35 -7.33
C HIS A 52 11.40 -9.88 -7.42
N LEU A 53 10.57 -10.51 -6.57
CA LEU A 53 10.45 -11.96 -6.47
C LEU A 53 9.57 -12.59 -7.56
N VAL A 54 8.46 -11.93 -7.92
CA VAL A 54 7.37 -12.51 -8.73
C VAL A 54 7.44 -12.10 -10.20
N LEU A 55 7.98 -10.92 -10.52
CA LEU A 55 8.05 -10.44 -11.90
C LEU A 55 9.17 -11.14 -12.69
N ASP A 56 9.00 -11.16 -14.01
CA ASP A 56 9.84 -11.90 -14.95
C ASP A 56 11.34 -11.59 -14.79
N ARG A 57 12.11 -12.65 -14.50
CA ARG A 57 13.55 -12.60 -14.24
C ARG A 57 14.39 -12.24 -15.47
N SER A 58 13.80 -12.29 -16.67
CA SER A 58 14.42 -11.76 -17.89
C SER A 58 14.76 -10.27 -17.79
N ARG A 59 14.14 -9.53 -16.86
CA ARG A 59 14.36 -8.10 -16.64
C ARG A 59 15.28 -7.81 -15.46
N PRO A 60 16.03 -6.69 -15.47
CA PRO A 60 16.88 -6.27 -14.37
C PRO A 60 16.13 -6.22 -13.03
N GLY A 61 16.77 -6.70 -11.95
CA GLY A 61 16.17 -6.77 -10.61
C GLY A 61 15.67 -5.42 -10.09
N ARG A 62 16.41 -4.34 -10.38
CA ARG A 62 16.03 -2.96 -10.03
C ARG A 62 14.73 -2.53 -10.73
N ARG A 63 14.57 -2.84 -12.02
CA ARG A 63 13.35 -2.49 -12.76
C ARG A 63 12.13 -3.24 -12.22
N ARG A 64 12.31 -4.50 -11.83
CA ARG A 64 11.26 -5.30 -11.19
C ARG A 64 10.83 -4.73 -9.84
N ALA A 65 11.80 -4.35 -9.00
CA ALA A 65 11.52 -3.72 -7.72
C ALA A 65 10.79 -2.39 -7.88
N LEU A 66 11.21 -1.53 -8.83
CA LEU A 66 10.55 -0.25 -9.10
C LEU A 66 9.12 -0.42 -9.61
N VAL A 67 8.87 -1.38 -10.51
CA VAL A 67 7.51 -1.69 -10.96
C VAL A 67 6.67 -2.20 -9.79
N GLY A 68 7.22 -3.09 -8.97
CA GLY A 68 6.56 -3.57 -7.75
C GLY A 68 6.21 -2.45 -6.78
N ALA A 69 7.15 -1.53 -6.53
CA ALA A 69 6.94 -0.36 -5.68
C ALA A 69 5.83 0.53 -6.23
N GLY A 70 5.82 0.80 -7.54
CA GLY A 70 4.76 1.57 -8.19
C GLY A 70 3.39 0.91 -8.06
N VAL A 71 3.30 -0.42 -8.22
CA VAL A 71 2.06 -1.16 -7.97
C VAL A 71 1.68 -1.11 -6.48
N GLY A 72 2.65 -1.13 -5.57
CA GLY A 72 2.43 -0.97 -4.13
C GLY A 72 1.84 0.38 -3.77
N VAL A 73 2.34 1.47 -4.36
CA VAL A 73 1.78 2.82 -4.20
C VAL A 73 0.35 2.89 -4.72
N LEU A 74 0.05 2.27 -5.87
CA LEU A 74 -1.32 2.16 -6.37
C LEU A 74 -2.23 1.38 -5.40
N GLY A 75 -1.75 0.26 -4.87
CA GLY A 75 -2.46 -0.52 -3.85
C GLY A 75 -2.73 0.31 -2.59
N ALA A 76 -1.75 1.11 -2.15
CA ALA A 76 -1.91 2.02 -1.02
C ALA A 76 -2.97 3.09 -1.25
N ALA A 77 -2.99 3.69 -2.45
CA ALA A 77 -3.99 4.67 -2.84
C ALA A 77 -5.40 4.05 -2.87
N VAL A 78 -5.55 2.84 -3.40
CA VAL A 78 -6.84 2.11 -3.35
C VAL A 78 -7.27 1.88 -1.90
N ALA A 79 -6.36 1.45 -1.04
CA ALA A 79 -6.65 1.24 0.38
C ALA A 79 -7.09 2.52 1.09
N LEU A 80 -6.45 3.66 0.81
CA LEU A 80 -6.86 4.96 1.34
C LEU A 80 -8.26 5.35 0.89
N VAL A 81 -8.59 5.16 -0.40
CA VAL A 81 -9.94 5.42 -0.92
C VAL A 81 -10.97 4.52 -0.22
N VAL A 82 -10.68 3.22 -0.09
CA VAL A 82 -11.56 2.28 0.61
C VAL A 82 -11.75 2.71 2.06
N PHE A 83 -10.68 3.04 2.77
CA PHE A 83 -10.73 3.47 4.15
C PHE A 83 -11.51 4.78 4.33
N PHE A 84 -11.30 5.76 3.44
CA PHE A 84 -12.06 7.00 3.41
C PHE A 84 -13.56 6.74 3.23
N LEU A 85 -13.93 5.87 2.29
CA LEU A 85 -15.33 5.49 2.05
C LEU A 85 -15.95 4.75 3.24
N LEU A 86 -15.15 3.93 3.95
CA LEU A 86 -15.61 3.23 5.16
C LEU A 86 -15.86 4.20 6.32
N LEU A 87 -15.06 5.27 6.44
CA LEU A 87 -15.22 6.28 7.49
C LEU A 87 -16.34 7.29 7.18
N ASN A 88 -16.41 7.79 5.95
CA ASN A 88 -17.30 8.89 5.57
C ASN A 88 -18.61 8.42 4.91
N GLY A 89 -18.71 7.14 4.53
CA GLY A 89 -19.79 6.64 3.68
C GLY A 89 -19.74 7.20 2.25
N LEU A 90 -20.71 6.80 1.41
CA LEU A 90 -20.80 7.23 0.00
C LEU A 90 -21.30 8.68 -0.18
N HIS A 91 -21.85 9.27 0.87
CA HIS A 91 -22.45 10.61 0.82
C HIS A 91 -21.56 11.69 1.45
N GLY A 92 -20.41 11.32 2.03
CA GLY A 92 -19.61 12.21 2.87
C GLY A 92 -20.27 12.46 4.23
N ALA A 93 -19.46 12.70 5.25
CA ALA A 93 -19.93 13.18 6.56
C ALA A 93 -20.32 14.66 6.51
#